data_AF-A0A8S4SIB2-F1
#
_entry.id   AF-A0A8S4SIB2-F1
#
_cell.length_a   1.000
_cell.length_b   1.000
_cell.length_c   1.000
_cell.angle_alpha   90.00
_cell.angle_beta   90.00
_cell.angle_gamma   90.00
#
_symmetry.space_group_name_H-M   'P 1'
#
loop_
_entity.id
_entity.type
_entity.pdbx_description
1 polymer ?
#
loop_
_entity_poly.entity_id
_entity_poly.type
_entity_poly.pdbx_seq_one_letter_code
_entity_poly.pdbx_strand_id
1 'polypeptide(L)'
;MYERYITANRPSIVLLDRSVRRATIVDITIPHDDNLVKAEKEKVSYLAHDITAMWNVESTVIVPIVVSVNGLLAKSFDQHLKKLSLGCWIKGRIQKAVVLKTVRIVRRFLILET
;
A
#
# COMPACT_ATOMS: atom_id res chain seq x y z
N MET A 1 3.59 -0.79 -32.67
CA MET A 1 4.40 -1.19 -31.49
C MET A 1 4.19 -0.11 -30.44
N TYR A 2 3.28 -0.30 -29.50
CA TYR A 2 2.96 0.72 -28.49
C TYR A 2 3.84 0.48 -27.26
N GLU A 3 4.79 1.40 -27.00
CA GLU A 3 5.44 1.52 -25.69
C GLU A 3 4.35 1.84 -24.66
N ARG A 4 4.06 0.88 -23.77
CA ARG A 4 3.32 1.19 -22.55
C ARG A 4 4.31 1.85 -21.60
N TYR A 5 4.21 3.16 -21.47
CA TYR A 5 4.89 3.89 -20.40
C TYR A 5 4.33 3.37 -19.08
N ILE A 6 5.09 2.52 -18.40
CA ILE A 6 4.81 2.16 -17.01
C ILE A 6 5.11 3.43 -16.22
N THR A 7 4.07 4.18 -15.85
CA THR A 7 4.20 5.30 -14.92
C THR A 7 4.98 4.79 -13.71
N ALA A 8 6.11 5.43 -13.39
CA ALA A 8 7.04 4.97 -12.37
C ALA A 8 6.38 4.99 -10.97
N ASN A 9 5.55 4.01 -10.68
CA ASN A 9 4.98 3.78 -9.36
C ASN A 9 6.08 3.14 -8.53
N ARG A 10 6.77 3.97 -7.74
CA ARG A 10 7.76 3.51 -6.77
C ARG A 10 7.00 2.72 -5.68
N PRO A 11 7.21 1.39 -5.57
CA PRO A 11 6.56 0.60 -4.54
C PRO A 11 6.99 1.08 -3.15
N SER A 12 6.08 1.06 -2.17
CA SER A 12 6.40 1.49 -0.80
C SER A 12 7.43 0.55 -0.17
N ILE A 13 7.19 -0.76 -0.29
CA ILE A 13 8.08 -1.80 0.23
C ILE A 13 8.10 -2.96 -0.77
N VAL A 14 9.29 -3.53 -0.99
CA VAL A 14 9.49 -4.71 -1.84
C VAL A 14 10.21 -5.76 -1.02
N LEU A 15 9.65 -6.97 -1.00
CA LEU A 15 10.29 -8.17 -0.48
C LEU A 15 10.62 -9.09 -1.66
N LEU A 16 11.90 -9.41 -1.83
CA LEU A 16 12.36 -10.34 -2.86
C LEU A 16 12.81 -11.63 -2.20
N ASP A 17 12.07 -12.71 -2.42
CA ASP A 17 12.50 -14.05 -2.08
C ASP A 17 13.25 -14.66 -3.26
N ARG A 18 14.57 -14.76 -3.13
CA ARG A 18 15.44 -15.31 -4.18
C ARG A 18 15.35 -16.83 -4.29
N SER A 19 14.94 -17.53 -3.22
CA SER A 19 14.87 -18.99 -3.21
C SER A 19 13.75 -19.51 -4.11
N VAL A 20 12.59 -18.86 -4.06
CA VAL A 20 11.41 -19.16 -4.90
C VAL A 20 11.20 -18.14 -6.01
N ARG A 21 12.20 -17.28 -6.26
CA ARG A 21 12.17 -16.20 -7.26
C ARG A 21 10.85 -15.43 -7.25
N ARG A 22 10.41 -14.94 -6.09
CA ARG A 22 9.12 -14.23 -5.94
C ARG A 22 9.34 -12.82 -5.42
N ALA A 23 8.69 -11.85 -6.06
CA ALA A 23 8.56 -10.50 -5.54
C ALA A 23 7.23 -10.32 -4.82
N THR A 24 7.25 -9.78 -3.61
CA THR A 24 6.06 -9.32 -2.89
C THR A 24 6.15 -7.82 -2.70
N ILE A 25 5.18 -7.10 -3.24
CA ILE A 25 5.10 -5.65 -3.17
C ILE A 25 4.04 -5.28 -2.15
N VAL A 26 4.43 -4.55 -1.13
CA VAL A 26 3.49 -3.97 -0.17
C VAL A 26 3.27 -2.52 -0.56
N ASP A 27 2.07 -2.23 -1.04
CA ASP A 27 1.69 -0.90 -1.53
C ASP A 27 0.78 -0.22 -0.52
N ILE A 28 1.28 0.84 0.12
CA ILE A 28 0.60 1.52 1.22
C ILE A 28 -0.14 2.74 0.68
N THR A 29 -1.40 2.93 1.07
CA THR A 29 -2.20 4.08 0.61
C THR A 29 -3.11 4.64 1.67
N ILE A 30 -3.16 5.97 1.71
CA ILE A 30 -3.91 6.73 2.68
C ILE A 30 -4.92 7.64 1.97
N PRO A 31 -6.11 7.11 1.59
CA PRO A 31 -7.13 7.90 0.91
C PRO A 31 -8.04 8.65 1.91
N HIS A 32 -8.91 9.52 1.37
CA HIS A 32 -10.12 9.94 2.09
C HIS A 32 -11.07 8.74 2.30
N ASP A 33 -11.92 8.81 3.32
CA ASP A 33 -12.81 7.70 3.72
C ASP A 33 -13.67 7.18 2.56
N ASP A 34 -14.24 8.09 1.76
CA ASP A 34 -15.13 7.75 0.62
C ASP A 34 -14.44 7.00 -0.51
N ASN A 35 -13.11 7.07 -0.58
CA ASN A 35 -12.30 6.50 -1.66
C ASN A 35 -11.66 5.16 -1.29
N LEU A 36 -11.95 4.61 -0.10
CA LEU A 36 -11.27 3.42 0.43
C LEU A 36 -11.40 2.19 -0.48
N VAL A 37 -12.60 1.93 -1.00
CA VAL A 37 -12.90 0.76 -1.86
C VAL A 37 -12.31 0.93 -3.26
N LYS A 38 -12.36 2.16 -3.80
CA LYS A 38 -11.84 2.47 -5.14
C LYS A 38 -10.32 2.36 -5.18
N ALA A 39 -9.63 2.91 -4.17
CA ALA A 39 -8.18 2.87 -4.02
C ALA A 39 -7.63 1.43 -3.92
N GLU A 40 -8.40 0.52 -3.33
CA GLU A 40 -8.03 -0.89 -3.24
C GLU A 40 -8.08 -1.59 -4.61
N LYS A 41 -9.18 -1.40 -5.35
CA LYS A 41 -9.43 -2.11 -6.61
C LYS A 41 -8.50 -1.68 -7.74
N GLU A 42 -8.07 -0.43 -7.76
CA GLU A 42 -7.21 0.11 -8.82
C GLU A 42 -5.78 -0.45 -8.77
N LYS A 43 -5.27 -0.89 -7.62
CA LYS A 43 -3.83 -1.24 -7.45
C LYS A 43 -3.43 -2.65 -7.87
N VAL A 44 -4.38 -3.58 -7.95
CA VAL A 44 -4.03 -5.01 -7.91
C VAL A 44 -3.61 -5.58 -9.28
N SER A 45 -4.05 -4.99 -10.40
CA SER A 45 -4.02 -5.73 -11.67
C SER A 45 -2.94 -5.34 -12.68
N TYR A 46 -2.52 -4.07 -12.77
CA TYR A 46 -1.68 -3.63 -13.90
C TYR A 46 -0.17 -3.70 -13.65
N LEU A 47 0.28 -3.66 -12.39
CA LEU A 47 1.71 -3.59 -12.06
C LEU A 47 2.40 -4.96 -11.96
N ALA A 48 1.66 -6.03 -11.62
CA ALA A 48 2.28 -7.30 -11.27
C ALA A 48 2.93 -8.01 -12.46
N HIS A 49 2.31 -7.96 -13.64
CA HIS A 49 2.82 -8.63 -14.83
C HIS A 49 4.13 -7.99 -15.32
N ASP A 50 4.13 -6.66 -15.44
CA ASP A 50 5.28 -5.90 -15.92
C ASP A 50 6.48 -6.05 -14.97
N ILE A 51 6.24 -6.00 -13.65
CA ILE A 51 7.30 -6.15 -12.65
C ILE A 51 7.90 -7.57 -12.67
N THR A 52 7.06 -8.59 -12.89
CA THR A 52 7.53 -9.98 -13.00
C THR A 52 8.55 -10.13 -14.12
N ALA A 53 8.23 -9.56 -15.29
CA ALA A 53 9.13 -9.56 -16.44
C ALA A 53 10.39 -8.72 -16.20
N MET A 54 10.24 -7.50 -15.67
CA MET A 54 11.36 -6.58 -15.44
C MET A 54 12.38 -7.09 -14.43
N TRP A 55 11.94 -7.78 -13.37
CA TRP A 55 12.81 -8.25 -12.29
C TRP A 55 13.23 -9.71 -12.44
N ASN A 56 12.85 -10.38 -13.53
CA ASN A 56 13.18 -11.78 -13.82
C ASN A 56 12.82 -12.73 -12.66
N VAL A 57 11.65 -12.52 -12.06
CA VAL A 57 11.06 -13.34 -11.00
C VAL A 57 9.99 -14.25 -11.61
N GLU A 58 9.69 -15.37 -10.96
CA GLU A 58 8.63 -16.30 -11.40
C GLU A 58 7.23 -15.79 -11.09
N SER A 59 7.09 -14.98 -10.04
CA SER A 59 5.81 -14.40 -9.66
C SER A 59 5.98 -13.09 -8.90
N THR A 60 5.04 -12.17 -9.14
CA THR A 60 4.89 -10.94 -8.35
C THR A 60 3.52 -10.92 -7.67
N VAL A 61 3.51 -10.69 -6.36
CA VAL A 61 2.29 -10.52 -5.57
C VAL A 61 2.21 -9.10 -5.06
N ILE A 62 1.09 -8.42 -5.30
CA ILE A 62 0.82 -7.09 -4.77
C ILE A 62 -0.13 -7.23 -3.57
N VAL A 63 0.28 -6.66 -2.44
CA VAL A 63 -0.50 -6.63 -1.20
C VAL A 63 -0.80 -5.17 -0.85
N PRO A 64 -2.03 -4.70 -1.12
CA PRO A 64 -2.39 -3.32 -0.82
C PRO A 64 -2.72 -3.16 0.67
N ILE A 65 -2.09 -2.19 1.31
CA ILE A 65 -2.35 -1.79 2.70
C ILE A 65 -3.01 -0.42 2.68
N VAL A 66 -4.34 -0.42 2.77
CA VAL A 66 -5.15 0.81 2.64
C VAL A 66 -5.71 1.20 4.00
N VAL A 67 -5.39 2.43 4.45
CA VAL A 67 -5.86 3.01 5.70
C VAL A 67 -6.26 4.45 5.47
N SER A 68 -7.49 4.85 5.76
CA SER A 68 -7.92 6.22 5.52
C SER A 68 -7.21 7.24 6.43
N VAL A 69 -7.27 8.52 6.06
CA VAL A 69 -6.73 9.63 6.87
C VAL A 69 -7.28 9.69 8.30
N ASN A 70 -8.50 9.18 8.50
CA ASN A 70 -9.17 9.09 9.81
C ASN A 70 -8.88 7.78 10.55
N GLY A 71 -8.07 6.89 9.96
CA GLY A 71 -7.70 5.61 10.54
C GLY A 71 -8.69 4.47 10.27
N LEU A 72 -9.61 4.60 9.31
CA LEU A 72 -10.47 3.50 8.88
C LEU A 72 -9.67 2.49 8.06
N LEU A 73 -9.87 1.21 8.34
CA LEU A 73 -9.19 0.11 7.64
C LEU A 73 -10.10 -0.48 6.57
N ALA A 74 -9.54 -0.85 5.42
CA ALA A 74 -10.26 -1.61 4.41
C ALA A 74 -10.70 -2.98 4.96
N LYS A 75 -11.83 -3.53 4.48
CA LYS A 75 -12.35 -4.84 4.94
C LYS A 75 -11.36 -5.98 4.66
N SER A 76 -10.60 -5.89 3.58
CA SER A 76 -9.57 -6.85 3.18
C SER A 76 -8.25 -6.72 3.93
N PHE A 77 -8.09 -5.68 4.77
CA PHE A 77 -6.83 -5.39 5.46
C PHE A 77 -6.30 -6.60 6.23
N ASP A 78 -7.19 -7.32 6.89
CA ASP A 78 -6.87 -8.53 7.66
C ASP A 78 -6.38 -9.67 6.78
N GLN A 79 -7.00 -9.83 5.61
CA GLN A 79 -6.57 -10.81 4.62
C GLN A 79 -5.17 -10.46 4.08
N HIS A 80 -4.89 -9.18 3.88
CA HIS A 80 -3.59 -8.69 3.43
C HIS A 80 -2.50 -8.87 4.50
N LEU A 81 -2.79 -8.60 5.77
CA LEU A 81 -1.87 -8.91 6.87
C LEU A 81 -1.58 -10.42 6.97
N LYS A 82 -2.62 -11.27 6.83
CA LYS A 82 -2.43 -12.72 6.82
C LYS A 82 -1.54 -13.18 5.67
N LYS A 83 -1.68 -12.60 4.46
CA LYS A 83 -0.80 -12.89 3.31
C LYS A 83 0.67 -12.55 3.58
N LEU A 84 0.92 -11.56 4.44
CA LEU A 84 2.26 -11.14 4.84
C LEU A 84 2.74 -11.84 6.13
N SER A 85 1.97 -12.79 6.67
CA SER A 85 2.24 -13.45 7.94
C SER A 85 2.40 -12.47 9.11
N LEU A 86 1.68 -11.34 9.06
CA LEU A 86 1.72 -10.27 10.06
C LEU A 86 0.62 -10.43 11.11
N GLY A 87 0.97 -10.21 12.38
CA GLY A 87 0.06 -10.31 13.51
C GLY A 87 -0.97 -9.17 13.57
N CYS A 88 -2.12 -9.43 14.20
CA CYS A 88 -3.23 -8.47 14.30
C CYS A 88 -2.88 -7.18 15.06
N TRP A 89 -1.88 -7.21 15.94
CA TRP A 89 -1.40 -6.06 16.71
C TRP A 89 -0.85 -4.92 15.82
N ILE A 90 -0.46 -5.23 14.59
CA ILE A 90 0.07 -4.25 13.62
C ILE A 90 -1.01 -3.25 13.20
N LYS A 91 -2.29 -3.64 13.16
CA LYS A 91 -3.41 -2.77 12.79
C LYS A 91 -3.43 -1.50 13.64
N GLY A 92 -3.39 -1.68 14.96
CA GLY A 92 -3.44 -0.56 15.91
C GLY A 92 -2.23 0.36 15.77
N ARG A 93 -1.05 -0.16 15.45
CA ARG A 93 0.14 0.66 15.20
C ARG A 93 0.01 1.50 13.93
N ILE A 94 -0.47 0.89 12.83
CA ILE A 94 -0.67 1.60 11.57
C ILE A 94 -1.74 2.69 11.74
N GLN A 95 -2.91 2.35 12.31
CA GLN A 95 -3.97 3.33 12.56
C GLN A 95 -3.48 4.50 13.42
N LYS A 96 -2.79 4.20 14.53
CA LYS A 96 -2.21 5.21 15.41
C LYS A 96 -1.22 6.11 14.66
N ALA A 97 -0.34 5.54 13.84
CA ALA A 97 0.65 6.30 13.08
C ALA A 97 -0.03 7.25 12.08
N VAL A 98 -1.05 6.79 11.36
CA VAL A 98 -1.81 7.61 10.41
C VAL A 98 -2.50 8.77 11.13
N VAL A 99 -3.31 8.48 12.15
CA VAL A 99 -4.06 9.51 12.90
C VAL A 99 -3.11 10.55 13.52
N LEU A 100 -2.01 10.11 14.15
CA LEU A 100 -1.03 11.04 14.72
C LEU A 100 -0.38 11.92 13.65
N LYS A 101 -0.10 11.37 12.46
CA LYS A 101 0.45 12.14 11.35
C LYS A 101 -0.56 13.15 10.81
N THR A 102 -1.82 12.75 10.63
CA THR A 102 -2.91 13.64 10.21
C THR A 102 -3.05 14.81 11.20
N VAL A 103 -3.14 14.53 12.51
CA VAL A 103 -3.23 15.57 13.56
C VAL A 103 -2.02 16.51 13.52
N ARG A 104 -0.81 15.99 13.34
CA ARG A 104 0.41 16.83 13.24
C ARG A 104 0.37 17.76 12.03
N ILE A 105 -0.11 17.28 10.89
CA ILE A 105 -0.26 18.09 9.67
C ILE A 105 -1.28 19.21 9.90
N VAL A 106 -2.46 18.87 10.41
CA VAL A 106 -3.53 19.85 10.70
C VAL A 106 -3.07 20.88 11.72
N ARG A 107 -2.44 20.46 12.82
CA ARG A 107 -1.90 21.40 13.83
C ARG A 107 -0.84 22.33 13.24
N ARG A 108 0.09 21.80 12.44
CA ARG A 108 1.11 22.63 11.80
C ARG A 108 0.49 23.67 10.88
N PHE A 109 -0.53 23.29 10.12
CA PHE A 109 -1.25 24.22 9.25
C PHE A 109 -1.96 25.31 10.06
N LEU A 110 -2.78 24.93 11.04
CA LEU A 110 -3.56 25.88 11.84
C LEU A 110 -2.69 26.82 12.71
N ILE A 111 -1.53 26.36 13.18
CA ILE A 111 -0.59 27.20 13.96
C ILE A 111 0.19 28.17 13.06
N LEU A 112 0.38 27.86 11.77
CA LEU A 112 1.06 28.75 10.83
C LEU A 112 0.15 29.89 10.33
N GLU A 113 -1.16 29.81 10.56
CA GLU A 113 -2.14 30.85 10.22
C GLU A 113 -2.44 31.83 11.37
N THR A 114 -1.84 31.63 12.55
CA THR A 114 -1.89 32.53 13.72
C THR A 114 -0.54 33.16 14.00
#